data_AF-A0A6N9TAL0-F1
#
_entry.id   AF-A0A6N9TAL0-F1
#
_cell.length_a   1.000
_cell.length_b   1.000
_cell.length_c   1.000
_cell.angle_alpha   90.00
_cell.angle_beta   90.00
_cell.angle_gamma   90.00
#
_symmetry.space_group_name_H-M   'P 1'
#
loop_
_entity.id
_entity.type
_entity.pdbx_description
1 polymer ?
#
loop_
_entity_poly.entity_id
_entity_poly.type
_entity_poly.pdbx_seq_one_letter_code
_entity_poly.pdbx_strand_id
1 'polypeptide(L)'
;MAFLSLSFVAGCTSGSGPLPPVFGAVFGLENAESTRFRSGKIPETTPGPEDTVLGLAANSPGQCVYRRAGGSRRFIAGCPEGYDV
;
A
#
# COMPACT_ATOMS: atom_id res chain seq x y z
N MET A 1 31.64 9.75 50.73
CA MET A 1 30.94 8.59 50.15
C MET A 1 30.50 8.96 48.75
N ALA A 2 31.28 8.55 47.75
CA ALA A 2 30.99 8.79 46.34
C ALA A 2 30.17 7.61 45.82
N PHE A 3 28.90 7.82 45.47
CA PHE A 3 28.08 6.84 44.77
C PHE A 3 28.39 6.96 43.27
N LEU A 4 29.15 6.02 42.73
CA LEU A 4 29.30 5.82 41.30
C LEU A 4 27.97 5.29 40.74
N SER A 5 27.24 6.12 40.01
CA SER A 5 26.08 5.71 39.23
C SER A 5 26.55 5.00 37.96
N LEU A 6 26.54 3.67 37.95
CA LEU A 6 26.71 2.87 36.72
C LEU A 6 25.50 3.07 35.81
N SER A 7 25.70 3.81 34.72
CA SER A 7 24.73 3.89 33.62
C SER A 7 24.90 2.64 32.74
N PHE A 8 23.94 1.72 32.78
CA PHE A 8 23.90 0.59 31.86
C PHE A 8 23.39 1.07 30.49
N VAL A 9 24.27 1.09 29.50
CA VAL A 9 23.91 1.28 28.10
C VAL A 9 23.22 0.00 27.62
N ALA A 10 21.92 0.07 27.34
CA ALA A 10 21.20 -1.03 26.70
C ALA A 10 21.69 -1.16 25.25
N GLY A 11 22.57 -2.13 24.99
CA GLY A 11 22.98 -2.50 23.65
C GLY A 11 21.87 -3.29 22.93
N CYS A 12 21.51 -2.88 21.71
CA CYS A 12 20.78 -3.71 20.77
C CYS A 12 21.72 -4.82 20.28
N THR A 13 21.90 -5.85 21.08
CA THR A 13 22.56 -7.07 20.61
C THR A 13 21.51 -7.82 19.79
N SER A 14 21.72 -7.91 18.48
CA SER A 14 21.12 -8.97 17.65
C SER A 14 21.85 -10.27 17.95
N GLY A 15 21.86 -10.66 19.23
CA GLY A 15 22.27 -11.98 19.67
C GLY A 15 21.17 -12.94 19.25
N SER A 16 21.58 -14.09 18.74
CA SER A 16 20.81 -15.30 18.48
C SER A 16 20.02 -15.78 19.71
N GLY A 17 19.04 -14.99 20.15
CA GLY A 17 18.03 -15.34 21.13
C GLY A 17 16.86 -16.04 20.46
N PRO A 18 16.01 -16.75 21.23
CA PRO A 18 14.82 -17.38 20.69
C PRO A 18 14.00 -16.33 19.97
N LEU A 19 13.81 -16.54 18.67
CA LEU A 19 12.97 -15.68 17.85
C LEU A 19 11.61 -15.53 18.56
N PRO A 20 11.03 -14.32 18.59
CA PRO A 20 9.76 -14.12 19.26
C PRO A 20 8.73 -15.13 18.73
N PRO A 21 7.77 -15.60 19.53
CA PRO A 21 6.85 -16.69 19.18
C PRO A 21 5.99 -16.41 17.94
N VAL A 22 6.02 -15.19 17.42
CA VAL A 22 5.36 -14.74 16.18
C VAL A 22 6.25 -14.82 14.94
N PHE A 23 7.51 -15.20 15.06
CA PHE A 23 8.43 -15.29 13.93
C PHE A 23 8.05 -16.49 13.04
N GLY A 24 7.51 -16.21 11.86
CA GLY A 24 6.95 -17.22 10.95
C GLY A 24 5.47 -17.56 11.21
N ALA A 25 4.79 -16.85 12.10
CA ALA A 25 3.35 -17.03 12.29
C ALA A 25 2.59 -16.52 11.06
N VAL A 26 1.93 -17.43 10.35
CA VAL A 26 0.93 -17.12 9.34
C VAL A 26 -0.42 -17.10 10.04
N PHE A 27 -0.94 -15.91 10.32
CA PHE A 27 -2.28 -15.75 10.90
C PHE A 27 -3.33 -16.04 9.82
N GLY A 28 -3.88 -17.24 9.85
CA GLY A 28 -5.03 -17.64 9.04
C GLY A 28 -6.33 -17.51 9.84
N LEU A 29 -7.43 -17.19 9.17
CA LEU A 29 -8.78 -17.32 9.74
C LEU A 29 -9.20 -18.79 9.64
N GLU A 30 -9.60 -19.43 10.75
CA GLU A 30 -9.92 -20.87 10.80
C GLU A 30 -11.03 -21.30 9.83
N ASN A 31 -11.90 -20.38 9.41
CA ASN A 31 -13.02 -20.64 8.50
C ASN A 31 -13.08 -19.63 7.33
N ALA A 32 -11.94 -19.08 6.90
CA ALA A 32 -11.96 -18.24 5.71
C ALA A 32 -12.25 -19.07 4.46
N GLU A 33 -13.19 -18.58 3.65
CA GLU A 33 -13.43 -19.11 2.32
C GLU A 33 -12.15 -18.94 1.48
N SER A 34 -11.56 -20.07 1.06
CA SER A 34 -10.35 -20.06 0.24
C SER A 34 -10.72 -20.18 -1.24
N THR A 35 -10.40 -19.16 -2.04
CA THR A 35 -10.47 -19.27 -3.50
C THR A 35 -9.11 -19.64 -4.08
N ARG A 36 -9.08 -20.45 -5.14
CA ARG A 36 -7.82 -20.80 -5.81
C ARG A 36 -7.21 -19.55 -6.42
N PHE A 37 -5.94 -19.28 -6.15
CA PHE A 37 -5.18 -18.25 -6.85
C PHE A 37 -5.24 -18.47 -8.37
N ARG A 38 -5.58 -17.42 -9.11
CA ARG A 38 -5.56 -17.41 -10.58
C ARG A 38 -4.75 -16.22 -11.04
N SER A 39 -3.74 -16.48 -11.86
CA SER A 39 -3.01 -15.44 -12.56
C SER A 39 -3.92 -14.76 -13.59
N GLY A 40 -3.84 -13.44 -13.65
CA GLY A 40 -4.58 -12.62 -14.61
C GLY A 40 -4.00 -11.21 -14.67
N LYS A 41 -4.41 -10.43 -15.66
CA LYS A 41 -4.08 -9.00 -15.73
C LYS A 41 -5.34 -8.19 -15.46
N ILE A 42 -5.20 -7.14 -14.65
CA ILE A 42 -6.25 -6.13 -14.55
C ILE A 42 -6.20 -5.33 -15.86
N PRO A 43 -7.32 -5.18 -16.59
CA PRO A 43 -7.34 -4.38 -17.80
C PRO A 43 -7.03 -2.93 -17.46
N GLU A 44 -6.21 -2.31 -18.29
CA GLU A 44 -5.92 -0.88 -18.20
C GLU A 44 -7.20 -0.10 -18.54
N THR A 45 -7.53 0.89 -17.71
CA THR A 45 -8.79 1.61 -17.84
C THR A 45 -8.57 2.89 -18.63
N THR A 46 -9.17 2.99 -19.82
CA THR A 46 -9.09 4.19 -20.65
C THR A 46 -10.24 5.16 -20.34
N PRO A 47 -9.96 6.47 -20.18
CA PRO A 47 -11.01 7.49 -20.09
C PRO A 47 -11.87 7.53 -21.34
N GLY A 48 -13.18 7.66 -21.13
CA GLY A 48 -14.16 7.97 -22.15
C GLY A 48 -14.52 9.46 -22.13
N PRO A 49 -15.21 9.96 -23.15
CA PRO A 49 -15.52 11.38 -23.30
C PRO A 49 -16.40 11.94 -22.16
N GLU A 50 -17.24 11.10 -21.56
CA GLU A 50 -18.19 11.49 -20.52
C GLU A 50 -17.61 11.36 -19.09
N ASP A 51 -16.36 10.91 -18.95
CA ASP A 51 -15.73 10.81 -17.64
C ASP A 51 -15.22 12.16 -17.16
N THR A 52 -15.20 12.35 -15.85
CA THR A 52 -14.74 13.60 -15.24
C THR A 52 -13.40 13.42 -14.56
N VAL A 53 -12.42 14.29 -14.84
CA VAL A 53 -11.20 14.39 -14.05
C VAL A 53 -11.53 14.94 -12.66
N LEU A 54 -11.13 14.23 -11.62
CA LEU A 54 -11.28 14.63 -10.22
C LEU A 54 -10.03 15.31 -9.68
N GLY A 55 -8.87 15.06 -10.27
CA GLY A 55 -7.59 15.65 -9.85
C GLY A 55 -6.39 14.79 -10.25
N LEU A 56 -5.21 15.21 -9.80
CA LEU A 56 -3.94 14.53 -10.04
C LEU A 56 -3.76 13.30 -9.13
N ALA A 57 -3.13 12.25 -9.65
CA ALA A 57 -2.74 11.10 -8.86
C ALA A 57 -1.44 11.39 -8.09
N ALA A 58 -1.52 11.41 -6.75
CA ALA A 58 -0.42 11.85 -5.89
C ALA A 58 0.90 11.08 -6.09
N ASN A 59 0.83 9.78 -6.39
CA ASN A 59 1.99 8.90 -6.48
C ASN A 59 2.29 8.47 -7.92
N SER A 60 1.72 9.14 -8.92
CA SER A 60 1.86 8.74 -10.33
C SER A 60 1.88 9.98 -11.21
N PRO A 61 3.08 10.57 -11.44
CA PRO A 61 3.24 11.73 -12.30
C PRO A 61 2.62 11.49 -13.69
N GLY A 62 1.92 12.50 -14.21
CA GLY A 62 1.22 12.42 -15.49
C GLY A 62 -0.07 11.59 -15.47
N GLN A 63 -0.51 11.09 -14.31
CA GLN A 63 -1.78 10.37 -14.16
C GLN A 63 -2.79 11.18 -13.36
N CYS A 64 -4.05 11.03 -13.75
CA CYS A 64 -5.20 11.72 -13.20
C CYS A 64 -6.20 10.69 -12.64
N VAL A 65 -6.92 11.08 -11.60
CA VAL A 65 -8.05 10.33 -11.06
C VAL A 65 -9.30 10.73 -11.83
N TYR A 66 -9.98 9.77 -12.42
CA TYR A 66 -11.24 9.94 -13.15
C TYR A 66 -12.43 9.40 -12.34
N ARG A 67 -13.61 9.98 -12.55
CA ARG A 67 -14.92 9.40 -12.20
C ARG A 67 -15.60 8.91 -13.48
N ARG A 68 -16.04 7.65 -13.48
CA ARG A 68 -16.78 7.07 -14.60
C ARG A 68 -18.11 7.80 -14.81
N ALA A 69 -18.47 8.06 -16.05
CA ALA A 69 -19.79 8.53 -16.44
C ALA A 69 -20.91 7.67 -15.84
N GLY A 70 -21.97 8.31 -15.35
CA GLY A 70 -23.15 7.62 -14.82
C GLY A 70 -22.95 6.84 -13.51
N GLY A 71 -21.81 7.01 -12.82
CA GLY A 71 -21.55 6.28 -11.57
C GLY A 71 -20.58 6.97 -10.62
N SER A 72 -20.28 6.27 -9.51
CA SER A 72 -19.34 6.72 -8.49
C SER A 72 -17.96 6.06 -8.60
N ARG A 73 -17.79 5.13 -9.55
CA ARG A 73 -16.54 4.39 -9.74
C ARG A 73 -15.42 5.35 -10.14
N ARG A 74 -14.30 5.27 -9.43
CA ARG A 74 -13.07 6.00 -9.74
C ARG A 74 -12.02 5.08 -10.34
N PHE A 75 -11.16 5.63 -11.18
CA PHE A 75 -10.02 4.94 -11.75
C PHE A 75 -8.90 5.93 -12.05
N ILE A 76 -7.69 5.43 -12.25
CA ILE A 76 -6.52 6.25 -12.61
C ILE A 76 -6.17 5.95 -14.06
N ALA A 77 -5.85 6.99 -14.82
CA ALA A 77 -5.36 6.89 -16.19
C ALA A 77 -4.45 8.09 -16.51
N GLY A 78 -3.83 8.09 -17.70
CA GLY A 78 -3.09 9.24 -18.18
C GLY A 78 -3.96 10.51 -18.18
N CYS A 79 -3.38 11.64 -17.75
CA CYS A 79 -4.06 12.92 -17.78
C CYS A 79 -4.35 13.37 -19.23
N PRO A 80 -5.42 14.15 -19.46
CA PRO A 80 -5.67 14.73 -20.76
C PRO A 80 -4.67 15.87 -21.03
N GLU A 81 -4.57 16.30 -22.28
CA GLU A 81 -3.71 17.44 -22.63
C GLU A 81 -4.07 18.70 -21.81
N GLY A 82 -3.04 19.47 -21.46
CA GLY A 82 -3.17 20.69 -20.65
C GLY A 82 -3.19 20.47 -19.13
N TYR A 83 -3.10 19.22 -18.67
CA TYR A 83 -2.84 18.90 -17.26
C TYR A 83 -1.35 18.64 -17.07
N ASP A 84 -0.60 19.71 -16.77
CA ASP A 84 0.81 19.62 -16.40
C ASP A 84 0.94 19.35 -14.89
N VAL A 85 1.81 18.39 -14.54
CA VAL A 85 2.31 18.12 -13.17
C VAL A 85 3.58 18.91 -12.91
#